data_AF-A0A521BZY1-F1
#
_entry.id   AF-A0A521BZY1-F1
#
_cell.length_a   1.000
_cell.length_b   1.000
_cell.length_c   1.000
_cell.angle_alpha   90.00
_cell.angle_beta   90.00
_cell.angle_gamma   90.00
#
_symmetry.space_group_name_H-M   'P 1'
#
loop_
_entity.id
_entity.type
_entity.pdbx_description
1 polymer ?
#
loop_
_entity_poly.entity_id
_entity_poly.type
_entity_poly.pdbx_seq_one_letter_code
_entity_poly.pdbx_strand_id
1 'polypeptide(L)'
;MSDKKERKNFDYGLIEPLTIPPESKVPDSVHGNSTEEEYDQYFYLLRNSPDLVDWSKSCLNLYQNHVKDLERSNLDVEDKYKSIKGWLNVFQVTQEKWVQICEKEQQRR
;
A
#
# COMPACT_ATOMS: atom_id res chain seq x y z
N MET A 1 -2.91 49.71 4.81
CA MET A 1 -3.56 48.39 4.64
C MET A 1 -3.17 47.91 3.24
N SER A 2 -2.33 46.91 3.03
CA SER A 2 -2.22 45.66 3.76
C SER A 2 -0.76 45.17 3.72
N ASP A 3 -0.22 44.85 4.88
CA ASP A 3 1.09 44.23 5.06
C ASP A 3 1.15 42.88 4.33
N LYS A 4 1.93 42.83 3.24
CA LYS A 4 2.43 41.56 2.72
C LYS A 4 3.53 41.09 3.67
N LYS A 5 3.18 40.22 4.61
CA LYS A 5 4.15 39.48 5.42
C LYS A 5 5.02 38.62 4.48
N GLU A 6 6.21 39.10 4.18
CA GLU A 6 7.29 38.30 3.62
C GLU A 6 7.54 37.11 4.57
N ARG A 7 7.30 35.89 4.07
CA ARG A 7 7.70 34.68 4.77
C ARG A 7 9.23 34.62 4.71
N LYS A 8 9.89 34.98 5.81
CA LYS A 8 11.34 34.76 5.98
C LYS A 8 11.62 33.27 5.89
N ASN A 9 12.16 32.84 4.76
CA ASN A 9 12.70 31.50 4.56
C ASN A 9 14.03 31.45 5.33
N PHE A 10 14.01 30.90 6.55
CA PHE A 10 15.22 30.68 7.33
C PHE A 10 15.89 29.41 6.80
N ASP A 11 16.63 29.56 5.71
CA ASP A 11 17.60 28.54 5.32
C ASP A 11 18.93 28.90 5.98
N TYR A 12 19.33 28.14 7.00
CA TYR A 12 20.45 28.45 7.88
C TYR A 12 21.82 28.28 7.21
N GLY A 13 21.90 28.24 5.87
CA GLY A 13 23.15 28.26 5.11
C GLY A 13 24.08 27.06 5.36
N LEU A 14 23.57 25.98 5.95
CA LEU A 14 24.36 24.80 6.33
C LEU A 14 24.29 23.67 5.29
N ILE A 15 23.35 23.73 4.34
CA ILE A 15 23.20 22.76 3.25
C ILE A 15 22.79 23.55 2.02
N GLU A 16 23.52 23.39 0.91
CA GLU A 16 23.11 23.98 -0.37
C GLU A 16 21.75 23.38 -0.77
N PRO A 17 20.73 24.19 -1.10
CA PRO A 17 19.42 23.68 -1.47
C PRO A 17 19.54 22.74 -2.66
N LEU A 18 19.15 21.48 -2.46
CA LEU A 18 19.06 20.50 -3.53
C LEU A 18 18.08 21.02 -4.59
N THR A 19 18.64 21.53 -5.68
CA THR A 19 17.86 22.07 -6.78
C THR A 19 17.45 20.90 -7.68
N ILE A 20 16.15 20.68 -7.78
CA ILE A 20 15.60 19.64 -8.65
C ILE A 20 15.82 20.10 -10.10
N PRO A 21 16.44 19.28 -10.97
CA PRO A 21 16.60 19.63 -12.38
C PRO A 21 15.24 19.89 -13.05
N PRO A 22 15.14 20.83 -14.00
CA PRO A 22 13.88 21.11 -14.71
C PRO A 22 13.37 19.91 -15.53
N GLU A 23 14.27 18.98 -15.88
CA GLU A 23 13.96 17.72 -16.58
C GLU A 23 13.49 16.59 -15.63
N SER A 24 13.41 16.87 -14.32
CA SER A 24 13.05 15.88 -13.32
C SER A 24 11.58 15.49 -13.45
N LYS A 25 11.31 14.19 -13.34
CA LYS A 25 9.93 13.67 -13.28
C LYS A 25 9.31 13.80 -11.89
N VAL A 26 9.97 14.50 -10.96
CA VAL A 26 9.46 14.72 -9.61
C VAL A 26 8.20 15.60 -9.70
N PRO A 27 7.06 15.13 -9.15
CA PRO A 27 5.83 15.90 -9.12
C PRO A 27 6.04 17.19 -8.33
N ASP A 28 5.83 18.33 -8.97
CA ASP A 28 6.16 19.64 -8.41
C ASP A 28 4.93 20.24 -7.71
N SER A 29 4.86 20.05 -6.38
CA SER A 29 3.83 20.68 -5.55
C SER A 29 3.93 22.20 -5.48
N VAL A 30 5.08 22.79 -5.87
CA VAL A 30 5.34 24.23 -5.82
C VAL A 30 4.90 24.93 -7.12
N HIS A 31 4.98 24.24 -8.27
CA HIS A 31 4.61 24.79 -9.59
C HIS A 31 3.20 24.38 -10.07
N GLY A 32 2.46 23.59 -9.28
CA GLY A 32 1.00 23.48 -9.37
C GLY A 32 0.44 22.53 -10.43
N ASN A 33 1.27 21.66 -11.02
CA ASN A 33 0.83 20.75 -12.09
C ASN A 33 0.73 19.28 -11.67
N SER A 34 0.85 18.96 -10.38
CA SER A 34 0.83 17.58 -9.92
C SER A 34 -0.37 17.30 -9.04
N THR A 35 -1.18 16.34 -9.48
CA THR A 35 -2.31 15.76 -8.74
C THR A 35 -1.81 14.88 -7.60
N GLU A 36 -2.66 14.64 -6.60
CA GLU A 36 -2.33 13.76 -5.46
C GLU A 36 -2.05 12.32 -5.96
N GLU A 37 -2.76 11.89 -7.00
CA GLU A 37 -2.59 10.61 -7.66
C GLU A 37 -1.22 10.47 -8.34
N GLU A 38 -0.73 11.51 -9.01
CA GLU A 38 0.60 11.49 -9.65
C GLU A 38 1.72 11.44 -8.61
N TYR A 39 1.53 12.11 -7.47
CA TYR A 39 2.45 12.05 -6.36
C TYR A 39 2.51 10.65 -5.75
N ASP A 40 1.34 10.05 -5.52
CA ASP A 40 1.23 8.70 -4.98
C ASP A 40 1.82 7.65 -5.90
N GLN A 41 1.59 7.79 -7.21
CA GLN A 41 2.18 6.91 -8.20
C GLN A 41 3.71 7.05 -8.26
N TYR A 42 4.24 8.27 -8.19
CA TYR A 42 5.68 8.52 -8.22
C TYR A 42 6.40 7.89 -7.02
N PHE A 43 5.81 7.98 -5.83
CA PHE A 43 6.38 7.43 -4.59
C PHE A 43 5.88 6.03 -4.23
N TYR A 44 5.05 5.40 -5.08
CA TYR A 44 4.37 4.14 -4.77
C TYR A 44 3.64 4.16 -3.42
N LEU A 45 3.02 5.29 -3.08
CA LEU A 45 2.24 5.45 -1.85
C LEU A 45 0.88 4.79 -2.03
N LEU A 46 0.66 3.71 -1.28
CA LEU A 46 -0.64 3.04 -1.23
C LEU A 46 -1.48 3.68 -0.12
N ARG A 47 -2.26 4.72 -0.44
CA ARG A 47 -3.11 5.42 0.55
C ARG A 47 -4.35 4.64 0.95
N ASN A 48 -4.93 3.91 0.01
CA ASN A 48 -6.09 3.05 0.24
C ASN A 48 -5.62 1.60 0.29
N SER A 49 -5.09 1.17 1.45
CA SER A 49 -4.92 -0.25 1.69
C SER A 49 -6.30 -0.90 1.77
N PRO A 50 -6.53 -2.04 1.09
CA PRO A 50 -7.80 -2.75 1.21
C PRO A 50 -8.01 -3.10 2.68
N ASP A 51 -9.22 -2.86 3.17
CA ASP A 51 -9.58 -3.29 4.51
C ASP A 51 -9.63 -4.82 4.58
N LEU A 52 -9.76 -5.36 5.80
CA LEU A 52 -9.78 -6.81 6.01
C LEU A 52 -10.89 -7.49 5.19
N VAL A 53 -12.03 -6.82 5.00
CA VAL A 53 -13.19 -7.36 4.30
C VAL A 53 -12.89 -7.47 2.81
N ASP A 54 -12.36 -6.42 2.19
CA ASP A 54 -12.05 -6.38 0.77
C ASP A 54 -10.85 -7.26 0.42
N TRP A 55 -9.85 -7.33 1.31
CA TRP A 55 -8.78 -8.31 1.20
C TRP A 55 -9.32 -9.75 1.25
N SER A 56 -10.19 -10.06 2.21
CA SER A 56 -10.76 -11.40 2.38
C SER A 56 -11.61 -11.81 1.17
N LYS A 57 -12.44 -10.91 0.64
CA LYS A 57 -13.21 -11.16 -0.59
C LYS A 57 -12.31 -11.46 -1.79
N SER A 58 -11.23 -10.69 -1.94
CA SER A 58 -10.26 -10.88 -3.03
C SER A 58 -9.58 -12.24 -2.94
N CYS A 59 -9.17 -12.66 -1.73
CA CYS A 59 -8.63 -13.99 -1.49
C CYS A 59 -9.62 -15.11 -1.82
N LEU A 60 -10.89 -14.99 -1.41
CA LEU A 60 -11.90 -15.99 -1.72
C LEU A 60 -12.09 -16.19 -3.23
N ASN A 61 -12.16 -15.10 -3.99
CA ASN A 61 -12.28 -15.17 -5.45
C ASN A 61 -11.04 -15.83 -6.08
N LEU A 62 -9.84 -15.47 -5.62
CA LEU A 62 -8.59 -16.06 -6.08
C LEU A 62 -8.53 -17.56 -5.77
N TYR A 63 -8.88 -17.98 -4.56
CA TYR A 63 -8.89 -19.38 -4.18
C TYR A 63 -9.94 -20.19 -4.95
N GLN A 64 -11.12 -19.63 -5.24
CA GLN A 64 -12.11 -20.31 -6.09
C GLN A 64 -11.56 -20.61 -7.48
N ASN A 65 -10.82 -19.67 -8.07
CA ASN A 65 -10.19 -19.90 -9.37
C ASN A 65 -9.06 -20.92 -9.27
N HIS A 66 -8.19 -20.79 -8.26
CA HIS A 66 -7.09 -21.71 -8.08
C HIS A 66 -7.55 -23.15 -7.77
N VAL A 67 -8.65 -23.35 -7.03
CA VAL A 67 -9.21 -24.69 -6.81
C VAL A 67 -9.63 -25.34 -8.13
N LYS A 68 -10.29 -24.59 -9.02
CA LYS A 68 -10.65 -25.08 -10.36
C LYS A 68 -9.43 -25.44 -11.20
N ASP A 69 -8.37 -24.63 -11.10
CA ASP A 69 -7.11 -24.92 -11.79
C ASP A 69 -6.42 -26.15 -11.19
N LEU A 70 -6.46 -26.31 -9.87
CA LEU A 70 -5.93 -27.45 -9.16
C LEU A 70 -6.65 -28.75 -9.56
N GLU A 71 -7.98 -28.71 -9.69
CA GLU A 71 -8.79 -29.84 -10.16
C GLU A 71 -8.36 -30.28 -11.56
N ARG A 72 -8.11 -29.32 -12.45
CA ARG A 72 -7.66 -29.55 -13.84
C ARG A 72 -6.18 -29.88 -13.98
N SER A 73 -5.39 -29.66 -12.94
CA SER A 73 -3.95 -29.91 -12.96
C SER A 73 -3.63 -31.40 -12.89
N ASN A 74 -2.47 -31.76 -13.45
CA ASN A 74 -1.88 -33.10 -13.38
C ASN A 74 -1.06 -33.33 -12.10
N LEU A 75 -1.19 -32.45 -11.10
CA LEU A 75 -0.53 -32.63 -9.81
C LEU A 75 -1.07 -33.89 -9.13
N ASP A 76 -0.23 -34.52 -8.31
CA ASP A 76 -0.70 -35.60 -7.47
C ASP A 76 -1.58 -35.08 -6.32
N VAL A 77 -2.28 -36.00 -5.65
CA VAL A 77 -3.21 -35.64 -4.57
C VAL A 77 -2.48 -34.98 -3.40
N GLU A 78 -1.23 -35.36 -3.14
CA GLU A 78 -0.45 -34.85 -2.01
C GLU A 78 -0.03 -33.38 -2.25
N ASP A 79 0.41 -33.06 -3.46
CA ASP A 79 0.76 -31.70 -3.88
C ASP A 79 -0.47 -30.79 -3.96
N LYS A 80 -1.60 -31.33 -4.41
CA LYS A 80 -2.89 -30.63 -4.34
C LYS A 80 -3.26 -30.29 -2.90
N TYR A 81 -3.15 -31.28 -2.00
CA TYR A 81 -3.40 -31.08 -0.57
C TYR A 81 -2.45 -30.06 0.07
N LYS A 82 -1.14 -30.15 -0.20
CA LYS A 82 -0.14 -29.19 0.30
C LYS A 82 -0.44 -27.76 -0.16
N SER A 83 -0.88 -27.60 -1.41
CA SER A 83 -1.26 -26.28 -1.96
C SER A 83 -2.43 -25.67 -1.19
N ILE A 84 -3.52 -26.42 -1.02
CA ILE A 84 -4.70 -25.97 -0.27
C ILE A 84 -4.35 -25.66 1.19
N LYS A 85 -3.56 -26.53 1.83
CA LYS A 85 -3.09 -26.32 3.20
C LYS A 85 -2.25 -25.04 3.33
N GLY A 86 -1.40 -24.76 2.35
CA GLY A 86 -0.62 -23.53 2.29
C GLY A 86 -1.50 -22.28 2.25
N TRP A 87 -2.53 -22.28 1.40
CA TRP A 87 -3.49 -21.16 1.32
C TRP A 87 -4.24 -20.93 2.64
N LEU A 88 -4.71 -22.01 3.27
CA LEU A 88 -5.41 -21.94 4.56
C LEU A 88 -4.51 -21.33 5.63
N ASN A 89 -3.23 -21.74 5.69
CA ASN A 89 -2.29 -21.23 6.68
C ASN A 89 -2.01 -19.73 6.48
N VAL A 90 -1.82 -19.28 5.23
CA VAL A 90 -1.62 -17.85 4.94
C VAL A 90 -2.85 -17.04 5.33
N PHE A 91 -4.04 -17.56 5.04
CA PHE A 91 -5.30 -16.92 5.41
C PHE A 91 -5.45 -16.79 6.92
N GLN A 92 -5.21 -17.88 7.66
CA GLN A 92 -5.27 -17.89 9.12
C GLN A 92 -4.28 -16.89 9.74
N VAL A 93 -3.00 -16.97 9.39
CA VAL A 93 -1.97 -16.08 9.95
C VAL A 93 -2.27 -14.62 9.67
N THR A 94 -2.79 -14.32 8.48
CA THR A 94 -3.18 -12.94 8.13
C THR A 94 -4.35 -12.46 8.98
N GLN A 95 -5.41 -13.28 9.13
CA GLN A 95 -6.55 -12.93 9.99
C GLN A 95 -6.13 -12.71 11.44
N GLU A 96 -5.31 -13.59 12.01
CA GLU A 96 -4.80 -13.47 13.37
C GLU A 96 -4.03 -12.15 13.56
N LYS A 97 -3.16 -11.78 12.61
CA LYS A 97 -2.44 -10.51 12.66
C LYS A 97 -3.37 -9.30 12.60
N TRP A 98 -4.37 -9.33 11.74
CA TRP A 98 -5.36 -8.24 11.64
C TRP A 98 -6.14 -8.09 12.94
N VAL A 99 -6.60 -9.19 13.55
CA VAL A 99 -7.28 -9.17 14.85
C VAL A 99 -6.39 -8.53 15.91
N GLN A 100 -5.11 -8.94 15.99
CA GLN A 100 -4.16 -8.36 16.94
C GLN A 100 -3.94 -6.85 16.74
N ILE A 101 -3.95 -6.37 15.48
CA ILE A 101 -3.83 -4.94 15.18
C ILE A 101 -5.08 -4.20 15.65
N CYS A 102 -6.27 -4.71 15.32
CA CYS A 102 -7.54 -4.11 15.72
C CYS A 102 -7.70 -4.05 17.24
N GLU A 103 -7.34 -5.11 17.96
CA GLU A 103 -7.38 -5.14 19.43
C GLU A 103 -6.43 -4.10 20.05
N LYS A 104 -5.21 -3.96 19.52
CA LYS A 104 -4.25 -2.94 19.97
C LYS A 104 -4.74 -1.52 19.72
N GLU A 105 -5.43 -1.28 18.61
CA GLU A 105 -6.00 0.03 18.32
C GLU A 105 -7.17 0.37 19.25
N GLN A 106 -8.01 -0.61 19.60
CA GLN A 106 -9.09 -0.43 20.57
C GLN A 106 -8.57 -0.09 21.98
N GLN A 107 -7.46 -0.70 22.41
CA GLN A 107 -6.84 -0.41 23.71
C GLN A 107 -6.16 0.98 23.78
N ARG A 108 -5.86 1.60 22.63
CA ARG A 108 -5.23 2.93 22.54
C ARG A 108 -6.24 4.08 22.49
N ARG A 109 -7.54 3.78 22.30
CA ARG A 109 -8.64 4.75 22.26
C ARG A 109 -9.31 4.84 23.62
#